data_AF-A0A915DEF0-F1
#
_entry.id   AF-A0A915DEF0-F1
#
_cell.length_a   1.000
_cell.length_b   1.000
_cell.length_c   1.000
_cell.angle_alpha   90.00
_cell.angle_beta   90.00
_cell.angle_gamma   90.00
#
_symmetry.space_group_name_H-M   'P 1'
#
loop_
_entity.id
_entity.type
_entity.pdbx_description
1 polymer ?
#
loop_
_entity_poly.entity_id
_entity_poly.type
_entity_poly.pdbx_seq_one_letter_code
_entity_poly.pdbx_strand_id
1 'polypeptide(L)'
;MDSSNPTTGEIIAFLAEHKPQIAPFRAEEVCSEEASNISKDACYIQKWLVTFLEAPHNCTYPYMHRLRKTNLKSCLPLTIMDNYESTVEATSYLTHTCILACDRWNTPIDVSYNDLQYELIEEVSTVSFAGLIAQIGGQMSLFMGSSILNLIQVVVMSIIYSGAPSAAKDLLV
;
A
#
# COMPACT_ATOMS: atom_id res chain seq x y z
N MET A 1 -13.70 -19.72 -35.40
CA MET A 1 -13.21 -18.40 -35.82
C MET A 1 -14.29 -17.41 -35.48
N ASP A 2 -14.15 -16.73 -34.35
CA ASP A 2 -14.71 -15.38 -34.18
C ASP A 2 -13.70 -14.62 -33.33
N SER A 3 -13.12 -13.59 -33.94
CA SER A 3 -12.06 -12.74 -33.38
C SER A 3 -12.66 -11.36 -33.22
N SER A 4 -13.50 -11.20 -32.19
CA SER A 4 -13.88 -9.87 -31.71
C SER A 4 -12.87 -9.46 -30.66
N ASN A 5 -11.99 -8.54 -31.02
CA ASN A 5 -11.04 -7.90 -30.11
C ASN A 5 -11.84 -7.19 -29.00
N PRO A 6 -11.70 -7.56 -27.72
CA PRO A 6 -12.48 -6.95 -26.65
C PRO A 6 -12.19 -5.46 -26.60
N THR A 7 -13.25 -4.66 -26.59
CA THR A 7 -13.13 -3.21 -26.47
C THR A 7 -12.62 -2.84 -25.08
N THR A 8 -11.89 -1.73 -24.95
CA THR A 8 -11.35 -1.26 -23.67
C THR A 8 -12.42 -1.17 -22.55
N GLY A 9 -13.69 -0.94 -22.92
CA GLY A 9 -14.81 -0.96 -21.99
C GLY A 9 -15.15 -2.34 -21.41
N GLU A 10 -14.99 -3.42 -22.19
CA GLU A 10 -15.22 -4.79 -21.71
C GLU A 10 -14.11 -5.26 -20.77
N ILE A 11 -12.87 -4.82 -21.00
CA ILE A 11 -11.73 -5.07 -20.10
C ILE A 11 -11.95 -4.34 -18.77
N ILE A 12 -12.42 -3.09 -18.79
CA ILE A 12 -12.73 -2.33 -17.57
C ILE A 12 -13.91 -2.97 -16.81
N ALA A 13 -14.93 -3.47 -17.51
CA ALA A 13 -16.04 -4.19 -16.89
C ALA A 13 -15.58 -5.52 -16.26
N PHE A 14 -14.67 -6.24 -16.92
CA PHE A 14 -14.10 -7.49 -16.41
C PHE A 14 -13.22 -7.27 -15.17
N LEU A 15 -12.43 -6.18 -15.16
CA LEU A 15 -11.63 -5.76 -14.00
C LEU A 15 -12.51 -5.26 -12.84
N ALA A 16 -13.71 -4.74 -13.11
CA ALA A 16 -14.65 -4.29 -12.07
C ALA A 16 -15.39 -5.45 -11.37
N GLU A 17 -15.44 -6.65 -11.98
CA GLU A 17 -16.07 -7.83 -11.39
C GLU A 17 -15.15 -8.57 -10.40
N HIS A 18 -13.83 -8.41 -10.54
CA HIS A 18 -12.86 -8.89 -9.56
C HIS A 18 -12.77 -7.93 -8.39
N LYS A 19 -13.49 -8.26 -7.31
CA LYS A 19 -13.58 -7.48 -6.07
C LYS A 19 -12.19 -7.30 -5.44
N PRO A 20 -11.52 -6.13 -5.58
CA PRO A 20 -10.24 -5.93 -4.93
C PRO A 20 -10.45 -5.84 -3.42
N GLN A 21 -9.45 -6.23 -2.64
CA GLN A 21 -9.44 -5.99 -1.20
C GLN A 21 -9.26 -4.49 -0.99
N ILE A 22 -10.29 -3.86 -0.43
CA ILE A 22 -10.47 -2.41 -0.42
C ILE A 22 -10.01 -1.83 0.92
N ALA A 23 -8.98 -0.99 0.88
CA ALA A 23 -8.60 -0.14 1.99
C ALA A 23 -9.12 1.30 1.77
N PRO A 24 -9.63 1.98 2.81
CA PRO A 24 -10.21 3.33 2.69
C PRO A 24 -9.17 4.46 2.50
N PHE A 25 -7.88 4.18 2.74
CA PHE A 25 -6.79 5.14 2.56
C PHE A 25 -5.57 4.45 1.92
N ARG A 26 -4.83 5.17 1.07
CA ARG A 26 -3.54 4.70 0.54
C ARG A 26 -2.58 4.54 1.72
N ALA A 27 -2.11 3.32 1.95
CA ALA A 27 -1.18 3.02 3.02
C ALA A 27 0.25 3.44 2.62
N GLU A 28 0.48 4.75 2.52
CA GLU A 28 1.78 5.35 2.13
C GLU A 28 2.94 4.93 3.07
N GLU A 29 2.63 4.36 4.25
CA GLU A 29 3.61 3.93 5.25
C GLU A 29 3.90 2.41 5.26
N VAL A 30 3.30 1.62 4.36
CA VAL A 30 3.34 0.14 4.44
C VAL A 30 4.31 -0.50 3.43
N CYS A 31 4.62 0.16 2.32
CA CYS A 31 5.51 -0.36 1.27
C CYS A 31 6.45 0.73 0.71
N SER A 32 7.53 0.31 0.03
CA SER A 32 8.47 1.23 -0.63
C SER A 32 8.74 0.84 -2.08
N GLU A 33 8.81 1.86 -2.94
CA GLU A 33 9.20 1.76 -4.34
C GLU A 33 10.71 1.52 -4.52
N GLU A 34 11.55 1.98 -3.58
CA GLU A 34 13.00 1.72 -3.60
C GLU A 34 13.32 0.24 -3.31
N ALA A 35 12.48 -0.39 -2.48
CA ALA A 35 12.54 -1.82 -2.20
C ALA A 35 12.04 -2.70 -3.36
N SER A 36 11.54 -2.13 -4.47
CA SER A 36 11.08 -2.88 -5.65
C SER A 36 12.11 -3.89 -6.18
N ASN A 37 13.41 -3.55 -6.08
CA ASN A 37 14.49 -4.41 -6.56
C ASN A 37 14.87 -5.54 -5.58
N ILE A 38 14.40 -5.52 -4.33
CA ILE A 38 14.82 -6.47 -3.28
C ILE A 38 13.58 -6.93 -2.50
N SER A 39 13.27 -8.22 -2.60
CA SER A 39 12.20 -8.82 -1.80
C SER A 39 12.46 -8.69 -0.29
N LYS A 40 11.38 -8.61 0.51
CA LYS A 40 11.49 -8.55 1.98
C LYS A 40 12.32 -9.71 2.55
N ASP A 41 12.12 -10.91 2.00
CA ASP A 41 12.84 -12.11 2.44
C ASP A 41 14.34 -12.01 2.11
N ALA A 42 14.68 -11.50 0.92
CA ALA A 42 16.07 -11.24 0.56
C ALA A 42 16.71 -10.16 1.46
N CYS A 43 16.00 -9.07 1.77
CA CYS A 43 16.46 -8.06 2.72
C CYS A 43 16.74 -8.66 4.10
N TYR A 44 15.80 -9.48 4.59
CA TYR A 44 15.92 -10.12 5.90
C TYR A 44 17.13 -11.04 5.94
N ILE A 45 17.25 -11.96 4.99
CA ILE A 45 18.37 -12.91 4.91
C ILE A 45 19.69 -12.17 4.78
N GLN A 46 19.78 -11.14 3.92
CA GLN A 46 21.02 -10.36 3.77
C GLN A 46 21.45 -9.68 5.07
N LYS A 47 20.51 -8.99 5.74
CA LYS A 47 20.83 -8.32 7.01
C LYS A 47 21.16 -9.33 8.11
N TRP A 48 20.43 -10.44 8.18
CA TRP A 48 20.70 -11.52 9.12
C TRP A 48 22.10 -12.11 8.93
N LEU A 49 22.49 -12.43 7.68
CA LEU A 49 23.84 -12.90 7.37
C LEU A 49 24.92 -11.89 7.82
N VAL A 50 24.70 -10.60 7.57
CA VAL A 50 25.66 -9.56 7.97
C VAL A 50 25.79 -9.49 9.49
N THR A 51 24.68 -9.46 10.20
CA THR A 51 24.65 -9.28 11.66
C THR A 51 25.22 -10.50 12.39
N PHE A 52 24.82 -11.72 12.00
CA PHE A 52 25.09 -12.92 12.79
C PHE A 52 26.29 -13.72 12.31
N LEU A 53 26.72 -13.56 11.05
CA LEU A 53 27.83 -14.34 10.51
C LEU A 53 29.00 -13.46 10.05
N GLU A 54 28.74 -12.49 9.16
CA GLU A 54 29.83 -11.76 8.51
C GLU A 54 30.49 -10.72 9.41
N ALA A 55 29.74 -10.01 10.25
CA ALA A 55 30.32 -9.08 11.22
C ALA A 55 31.18 -9.78 12.29
N PRO A 56 30.74 -10.87 12.96
CA PRO A 56 31.54 -11.53 14.00
C PRO A 56 32.66 -12.43 13.46
N HIS A 57 32.42 -13.16 12.37
CA HIS A 57 33.37 -14.18 11.88
C HIS A 57 34.09 -13.80 10.59
N ASN A 58 33.75 -12.66 9.98
CA ASN A 58 34.37 -12.14 8.75
C ASN A 58 34.42 -13.20 7.62
N CYS A 59 33.40 -14.05 7.55
CA CYS A 59 33.26 -15.11 6.58
C CYS A 59 31.78 -15.33 6.25
N THR A 60 31.49 -15.94 5.12
CA THR A 60 30.13 -16.20 4.64
C THR A 60 29.80 -17.70 4.65
N TYR A 61 28.54 -18.09 4.48
CA TYR A 61 28.16 -19.51 4.46
C TYR A 61 28.90 -20.29 3.36
N PRO A 62 29.10 -21.61 3.55
CA PRO A 62 29.52 -22.49 2.47
C PRO A 62 28.61 -22.31 1.26
N TYR A 63 29.19 -22.31 0.06
CA TYR A 63 28.49 -22.10 -1.22
C TYR A 63 27.92 -20.70 -1.48
N MET A 64 27.78 -19.84 -0.48
CA MET A 64 27.23 -18.48 -0.68
C MET A 64 28.26 -17.46 -1.20
N HIS A 65 29.56 -17.74 -1.13
CA HIS A 65 30.61 -16.84 -1.60
C HIS A 65 30.42 -16.37 -3.05
N ARG A 66 29.95 -17.26 -3.94
CA ARG A 66 29.68 -16.93 -5.35
C ARG A 66 28.38 -16.15 -5.55
N LEU A 67 27.38 -16.43 -4.71
CA LEU A 67 26.04 -15.85 -4.83
C LEU A 67 25.99 -14.44 -4.25
N ARG A 68 26.73 -14.19 -3.17
CA ARG A 68 26.70 -12.92 -2.45
C ARG A 68 27.54 -11.81 -3.07
N LYS A 69 28.41 -12.12 -4.04
CA LYS A 69 29.38 -11.20 -4.66
C LYS A 69 30.20 -10.40 -3.63
N THR A 70 30.46 -10.97 -2.46
CA THR A 70 31.33 -10.36 -1.44
C THR A 70 32.76 -10.89 -1.56
N ASN A 71 33.73 -10.11 -1.11
CA ASN A 71 35.14 -10.55 -1.03
C ASN A 71 35.42 -11.51 0.16
N LEU A 72 34.38 -11.93 0.87
CA LEU A 72 34.47 -12.75 2.09
C LEU A 72 34.58 -14.22 1.72
N LYS A 73 35.59 -14.92 2.26
CA LYS A 73 35.74 -16.37 2.06
C LYS A 73 34.63 -17.14 2.77
N SER A 74 34.33 -18.35 2.29
CA SER A 74 33.42 -19.25 2.99
C SER A 74 34.01 -19.69 4.34
N CYS A 75 33.19 -19.69 5.38
CA CYS A 75 33.56 -20.16 6.72
C CYS A 75 33.86 -21.67 6.70
N LEU A 76 34.70 -22.12 7.64
CA LEU A 76 34.87 -23.54 7.90
C LEU A 76 33.59 -24.09 8.56
N PRO A 77 33.09 -25.30 8.19
CA PRO A 77 31.87 -25.85 8.77
C PRO A 77 31.91 -25.98 10.29
N LEU A 78 33.10 -26.24 10.87
CA LEU A 78 33.30 -26.36 12.32
C LEU A 78 32.97 -25.06 13.05
N THR A 79 33.36 -23.90 12.51
CA THR A 79 33.11 -22.59 13.14
C THR A 79 31.62 -22.26 13.25
N ILE A 80 30.83 -22.69 12.26
CA ILE A 80 29.37 -22.52 12.26
C ILE A 80 28.73 -23.50 13.24
N MET A 81 29.22 -24.74 13.29
CA MET A 81 28.67 -25.76 14.17
C MET A 81 28.93 -25.44 15.65
N ASP A 82 30.11 -24.90 15.98
CA ASP A 82 30.46 -24.49 17.34
C ASP A 82 29.65 -23.26 17.82
N ASN A 83 29.12 -22.45 16.90
CA ASN A 83 28.36 -21.21 17.19
C ASN A 83 26.94 -21.26 16.59
N TYR A 84 26.34 -22.44 16.50
CA TYR A 84 25.08 -22.64 15.80
C TYR A 84 23.92 -21.80 16.37
N GLU A 85 23.84 -21.68 17.70
CA GLU A 85 22.80 -20.92 18.39
C GLU A 85 22.84 -19.43 18.04
N SER A 86 24.04 -18.85 17.94
CA SER A 86 24.22 -17.43 17.63
C SER A 86 24.24 -17.11 16.14
N THR A 87 24.52 -18.09 15.27
CA THR A 87 24.66 -17.89 13.82
C THR A 87 23.47 -18.38 13.01
N VAL A 88 22.78 -19.46 13.42
CA VAL A 88 21.67 -20.10 12.68
C VAL A 88 20.35 -19.96 13.45
N GLU A 89 20.37 -20.20 14.75
CA GLU A 89 19.16 -20.17 15.60
C GLU A 89 18.85 -18.77 16.15
N ALA A 90 19.55 -17.73 15.71
CA ALA A 90 19.33 -16.38 16.19
C ALA A 90 17.89 -15.91 15.94
N THR A 91 17.06 -15.94 16.99
CA THR A 91 15.60 -15.72 16.98
C THR A 91 15.17 -14.27 16.76
N SER A 92 16.09 -13.42 16.28
CA SER A 92 15.84 -12.00 16.13
C SER A 92 15.23 -11.67 14.76
N TYR A 93 13.96 -12.03 14.58
CA TYR A 93 13.19 -11.70 13.37
C TYR A 93 12.78 -10.22 13.32
N LEU A 94 12.79 -9.51 14.46
CA LEU A 94 12.31 -8.12 14.58
C LEU A 94 13.42 -7.06 14.48
N THR A 95 14.70 -7.41 14.57
CA THR A 95 15.79 -6.41 14.55
C THR A 95 15.97 -5.73 13.22
N HIS A 96 15.50 -6.34 12.14
CA HIS A 96 15.77 -5.87 10.79
C HIS A 96 14.54 -5.22 10.20
N THR A 97 14.58 -3.90 10.09
CA THR A 97 13.57 -3.11 9.38
C THR A 97 13.65 -3.41 7.88
N CYS A 98 12.84 -4.35 7.41
CA CYS A 98 12.66 -4.67 5.99
C CYS A 98 11.20 -4.42 5.63
N ILE A 99 10.96 -3.30 4.94
CA ILE A 99 9.66 -2.92 4.38
C ILE A 99 9.37 -3.75 3.13
N LEU A 100 8.08 -3.94 2.82
CA LEU A 100 7.68 -4.66 1.61
C LEU A 100 7.88 -3.76 0.37
N ALA A 101 8.14 -4.39 -0.78
CA ALA A 101 7.97 -3.73 -2.07
C ALA A 101 6.47 -3.48 -2.34
N CYS A 102 6.14 -2.35 -2.97
CA CYS A 102 4.76 -2.04 -3.34
C CYS A 102 4.26 -2.93 -4.50
N ASP A 103 5.15 -3.29 -5.42
CA ASP A 103 4.89 -4.30 -6.44
C ASP A 103 5.49 -5.65 -6.02
N ARG A 104 4.64 -6.68 -5.99
CA ARG A 104 5.03 -8.04 -5.63
C ARG A 104 4.21 -9.07 -6.40
N TRP A 105 4.90 -9.99 -7.04
CA TRP A 105 4.29 -11.21 -7.58
C TRP A 105 4.29 -12.33 -6.54
N ASN A 106 3.17 -13.03 -6.41
CA ASN A 106 3.06 -14.24 -5.61
C ASN A 106 2.58 -15.38 -6.51
N THR A 107 3.32 -16.48 -6.54
CA THR A 107 2.92 -17.67 -7.28
C THR A 107 2.42 -18.73 -6.30
N PRO A 108 1.11 -19.00 -6.24
CA PRO A 108 0.64 -20.15 -5.50
C PRO A 108 1.20 -21.41 -6.17
N ILE A 109 1.72 -22.34 -5.36
CA ILE A 109 2.21 -23.62 -5.85
C ILE A 109 0.99 -24.53 -6.00
N ASP A 110 0.28 -24.41 -7.11
CA ASP A 110 -0.71 -25.40 -7.55
C ASP A 110 -0.26 -25.94 -8.90
N VAL A 111 0.12 -27.23 -8.94
CA VAL A 111 0.65 -27.89 -10.14
C VAL A 111 -0.54 -28.39 -10.97
N SER A 112 -1.34 -27.45 -11.46
CA SER A 112 -2.48 -27.74 -12.34
C SER A 112 -2.56 -26.67 -13.42
N TYR A 113 -2.24 -27.05 -14.66
CA TYR A 113 -2.37 -26.17 -15.82
C TYR A 113 -3.85 -26.06 -16.21
N ASN A 114 -4.53 -25.01 -15.75
CA ASN A 114 -5.76 -24.50 -16.36
C ASN A 114 -5.53 -23.04 -16.74
N ASP A 115 -6.24 -22.56 -17.77
CA ASP A 115 -6.07 -21.24 -18.40
C ASP A 115 -5.85 -20.08 -17.41
N LEU A 116 -4.83 -19.26 -17.72
CA LEU A 116 -4.47 -17.92 -17.20
C LEU A 116 -5.15 -17.50 -15.86
N GLN A 117 -4.59 -17.95 -14.73
CA GLN A 117 -5.00 -17.55 -13.37
C GLN A 117 -4.06 -16.47 -12.78
N TYR A 118 -3.86 -15.34 -13.47
CA TYR A 118 -3.21 -14.21 -12.83
C TYR A 118 -4.28 -13.39 -12.08
N GLU A 119 -4.17 -13.33 -10.76
CA GLU A 119 -5.00 -12.44 -9.94
C GLU A 119 -4.18 -11.19 -9.64
N LEU A 120 -4.57 -10.06 -10.26
CA LEU A 120 -3.97 -8.78 -10.00
C LEU A 120 -4.65 -8.15 -8.77
N ILE A 121 -3.90 -7.99 -7.69
CA ILE A 121 -4.38 -7.37 -6.45
C ILE A 121 -3.79 -5.97 -6.39
N GLU A 122 -4.61 -4.96 -6.69
CA GLU A 122 -4.24 -3.55 -6.59
C GLU A 122 -4.99 -2.86 -5.45
N GLU A 123 -4.26 -2.08 -4.65
CA GLU A 123 -4.87 -1.21 -3.65
C GLU A 123 -5.41 0.06 -4.32
N VAL A 124 -6.69 0.06 -4.64
CA VAL A 124 -7.38 1.23 -5.18
C VAL A 124 -7.99 2.06 -4.06
N SER A 125 -7.72 3.36 -4.04
CA SER A 125 -8.38 4.29 -3.12
C SER A 125 -9.87 4.38 -3.45
N THR A 126 -10.71 3.92 -2.53
CA THR A 126 -12.16 3.86 -2.75
C THR A 126 -12.89 5.16 -2.50
N VAL A 127 -12.23 6.12 -1.85
CA VAL A 127 -12.79 7.42 -1.53
C VAL A 127 -11.81 8.49 -1.99
N SER A 128 -12.10 9.07 -3.15
CA SER A 128 -11.46 10.31 -3.56
C SER A 128 -12.16 11.51 -2.90
N PHE A 129 -11.46 12.64 -2.82
CA PHE A 129 -12.05 13.90 -2.37
C PHE A 129 -13.32 14.27 -3.16
N ALA A 130 -13.33 13.99 -4.47
CA ALA A 130 -14.50 14.16 -5.31
C ALA A 130 -15.65 13.22 -4.91
N GLY A 131 -15.35 11.96 -4.55
CA GLY A 131 -16.33 11.00 -4.04
C GLY A 131 -16.96 11.44 -2.71
N LEU A 132 -16.18 12.03 -1.80
CA LEU A 132 -16.69 12.61 -0.55
C LEU A 132 -17.67 13.75 -0.81
N ILE A 133 -17.32 14.68 -1.70
CA ILE A 133 -18.19 15.80 -2.07
C ILE A 133 -19.48 15.27 -2.71
N ALA A 134 -19.39 14.25 -3.55
CA ALA A 134 -20.55 13.64 -4.19
C ALA A 134 -21.50 12.99 -3.17
N GLN A 135 -20.98 12.27 -2.16
CA GLN A 135 -21.81 11.64 -1.12
C GLN A 135 -22.49 12.67 -0.21
N ILE A 136 -21.73 13.67 0.26
CA ILE A 136 -22.27 14.74 1.12
C ILE A 136 -23.28 15.58 0.34
N GLY A 137 -22.94 15.98 -0.88
CA GLY A 137 -23.82 16.76 -1.74
C GLY A 137 -25.11 16.02 -2.10
N GLY A 138 -25.03 14.71 -2.36
CA GLY A 138 -26.20 13.88 -2.66
C GLY A 138 -27.18 13.80 -1.49
N GLN A 139 -26.68 13.56 -0.27
CA GLN A 139 -27.53 13.46 0.92
C GLN A 139 -28.11 14.83 1.33
N MET A 140 -27.31 15.90 1.24
CA MET A 140 -27.78 17.26 1.58
C MET A 140 -28.81 17.80 0.58
N SER A 141 -28.63 17.50 -0.71
CA SER A 141 -29.57 17.93 -1.75
C SER A 141 -30.90 17.19 -1.66
N LEU A 142 -30.92 15.92 -1.28
CA LEU A 142 -32.15 15.13 -1.23
C LEU A 142 -33.06 15.52 -0.06
N PHE A 143 -32.49 15.78 1.13
CA PHE A 143 -33.28 15.99 2.35
C PHE A 143 -33.59 17.45 2.67
N MET A 144 -32.70 18.39 2.34
CA MET A 144 -32.92 19.82 2.59
C MET A 144 -33.15 20.64 1.33
N GLY A 145 -32.94 20.08 0.13
CA GLY A 145 -32.89 20.87 -1.11
C GLY A 145 -31.80 21.96 -1.09
N SER A 146 -30.85 21.85 -0.16
CA SER A 146 -29.86 22.89 0.11
C SER A 146 -28.57 22.59 -0.62
N SER A 147 -28.07 23.60 -1.32
CA SER A 147 -26.82 23.58 -2.09
C SER A 147 -25.89 24.67 -1.55
N ILE A 148 -24.62 24.66 -2.00
CA ILE A 148 -23.62 25.64 -1.59
C ILE A 148 -24.07 27.10 -1.84
N LEU A 149 -24.90 27.31 -2.86
CA LEU A 149 -25.49 28.62 -3.17
C LEU A 149 -26.46 29.10 -2.08
N ASN A 150 -27.23 28.18 -1.49
CA ASN A 150 -28.15 28.50 -0.39
C ASN A 150 -27.37 28.91 0.88
N LEU A 151 -26.25 28.23 1.17
CA LEU A 151 -25.37 28.59 2.28
C LEU A 151 -24.75 29.99 2.10
N ILE A 152 -24.26 30.31 0.90
CA ILE A 152 -23.72 31.65 0.59
C ILE A 152 -24.79 32.72 0.81
N GLN A 153 -26.03 32.46 0.38
CA GLN A 153 -27.14 33.37 0.54
C GLN A 153 -27.50 33.63 2.02
N VAL A 154 -27.45 32.61 2.88
CA VAL A 154 -27.65 32.75 4.33
C VAL A 154 -26.54 33.58 4.97
N VAL A 155 -25.29 33.38 4.55
CA VAL A 155 -24.13 34.13 5.08
C VAL A 155 -24.23 35.61 4.70
N VAL A 156 -24.55 35.92 3.44
CA VAL A 156 -24.73 37.30 2.97
C VAL A 156 -25.86 37.99 3.75
N MET A 157 -27.01 37.32 3.92
CA MET A 157 -28.11 37.88 4.71
C MET A 157 -27.75 38.08 6.19
N SER A 158 -26.96 37.16 6.77
CA SER A 158 -26.50 37.28 8.16
C SER A 158 -25.53 38.46 8.36
N ILE A 159 -24.65 38.72 7.38
CA ILE A 159 -23.73 39.86 7.40
C ILE A 159 -24.51 41.18 7.27
N ILE A 160 -25.49 41.24 6.37
CA ILE A 160 -26.35 42.42 6.24
C ILE A 160 -27.13 42.68 7.54
N TYR A 161 -27.64 41.62 8.19
CA TYR A 161 -28.36 41.74 9.46
C TYR A 161 -27.47 42.17 10.64
N SER A 162 -26.19 41.80 10.64
CA SER A 162 -25.21 42.18 11.68
C SER A 162 -24.52 43.53 11.41
N GLY A 163 -24.47 43.97 10.15
CA GLY A 163 -24.02 45.31 9.74
C GLY A 163 -25.11 46.38 9.70
N ALA A 164 -26.39 46.00 9.86
CA ALA A 164 -27.48 46.96 9.95
C ALA A 164 -27.44 47.70 11.30
N PRO A 165 -27.32 49.04 11.32
CA PRO A 165 -27.47 49.80 12.56
C PRO A 165 -28.86 49.54 13.14
N SER A 166 -28.92 49.49 14.48
CA SER A 166 -30.03 49.09 15.34
C SER A 166 -31.38 49.82 15.15
N ALA A 167 -31.57 50.63 14.09
CA ALA A 167 -32.75 51.45 13.85
C ALA A 167 -33.76 50.86 12.84
N ALA A 168 -33.48 49.69 12.25
CA ALA A 168 -34.38 49.03 11.29
C ALA A 168 -34.93 47.67 11.78
N LYS A 169 -34.75 47.33 13.05
CA LYS A 169 -35.33 46.11 13.66
C LYS A 169 -36.74 46.32 14.21
N ASP A 170 -37.18 47.57 14.39
CA ASP A 170 -38.50 47.91 14.97
C ASP A 170 -39.61 48.17 13.93
N LEU A 171 -39.37 47.95 12.63
CA LEU A 171 -40.35 48.22 11.57
C LEU A 171 -40.73 46.97 10.73
N LEU A 172 -40.48 45.77 11.26
CA LEU A 172 -40.95 44.50 10.71
C LEU A 172 -41.42 43.57 11.84
N VAL A 173 -42.33 44.09 12.68
CA VAL A 173 -43.32 43.30 13.41
C VAL A 173 -44.66 43.43 12.69
#